data_AF-F0IEN5-F1
#
_entry.id   AF-F0IEN5-F1
#
_cell.length_a   1.000
_cell.length_b   1.000
_cell.length_c   1.000
_cell.angle_alpha   90.00
_cell.angle_beta   90.00
_cell.angle_gamma   90.00
#
_symmetry.space_group_name_H-M   'P 1'
#
loop_
_entity.id
_entity.type
_entity.pdbx_description
1 polymer ?
#
loop_
_entity_poly.entity_id
_entity_poly.type
_entity_poly.pdbx_seq_one_letter_code
_entity_poly.pdbx_strand_id
1 'polypeptide(L)' 'MIINPNNGAIEGVVDVRGLKEKVEQTPDLDVLNGIAYHARRSTFFITGKNWSKIFEVVFIEANNK' A
#
# COMPACT_ATOMS: atom_id res chain seq x y z
N MET A 1 5.88 0.20 -5.55
CA MET A 1 6.70 -0.45 -6.60
C MET A 1 6.84 -1.91 -6.25
N ILE A 2 6.85 -2.78 -7.26
CA ILE A 2 7.19 -4.19 -7.13
C ILE A 2 8.59 -4.31 -7.72
N ILE A 3 9.54 -4.82 -6.93
CA ILE A 3 10.96 -4.82 -7.28
C ILE A 3 11.45 -6.26 -7.28
N ASN A 4 12.13 -6.66 -8.35
CA ASN A 4 12.77 -7.96 -8.43
C ASN A 4 13.99 -7.99 -7.49
N PRO A 5 14.04 -8.91 -6.51
CA PRO A 5 15.12 -8.92 -5.53
C PRO A 5 16.48 -9.37 -6.11
N ASN A 6 16.51 -10.01 -7.29
CA ASN A 6 17.74 -10.55 -7.87
C ASN A 6 18.54 -9.51 -8.67
N ASN A 7 17.86 -8.55 -9.29
CA ASN A 7 18.48 -7.59 -10.19
C ASN A 7 18.07 -6.13 -9.93
N GLY A 8 17.14 -5.87 -9.00
CA GLY A 8 16.67 -4.53 -8.68
C GLY A 8 15.75 -3.90 -9.73
N ALA A 9 15.36 -4.64 -10.77
CA ALA A 9 14.44 -4.14 -11.79
C ALA A 9 13.06 -3.87 -11.17
N ILE A 10 12.44 -2.78 -11.61
CA ILE A 10 11.05 -2.47 -11.26
C ILE A 10 10.15 -3.30 -12.18
N GLU A 11 9.39 -4.21 -11.58
CA GLU A 11 8.45 -5.09 -12.31
C GLU A 11 7.03 -4.51 -12.36
N GLY A 12 6.73 -3.53 -11.50
CA GLY A 12 5.44 -2.88 -11.50
C GLY A 12 5.34 -1.69 -10.55
N VAL A 13 4.27 -0.92 -10.72
CA VAL A 13 3.90 0.19 -9.84
C VAL A 13 2.49 -0.07 -9.35
N VAL A 14 2.29 0.11 -8.05
CA VAL A 14 0.99 -0.02 -7.41
C VAL A 14 0.58 1.38 -6.96
N ASP A 15 -0.60 1.82 -7.40
CA ASP A 15 -1.18 3.08 -6.97
C ASP A 15 -2.06 2.88 -5.73
N VAL A 16 -1.68 3.54 -4.65
CA VAL A 16 -2.38 3.52 -3.35
C VAL A 16 -2.73 4.93 -2.87
N ARG A 17 -2.69 5.92 -3.79
CA ARG A 17 -3.24 7.25 -3.52
C ARG A 17 -4.72 7.12 -3.18
N GLY A 18 -5.26 8.00 -2.33
CA GLY A 18 -6.64 7.91 -1.87
C GLY A 18 -6.82 7.19 -0.52
N LEU A 19 -5.81 6.47 -0.01
CA LEU A 19 -5.90 5.84 1.31
C LEU A 19 -5.72 6.85 2.46
N LYS A 20 -4.83 7.84 2.30
CA LYS A 20 -4.57 8.87 3.33
C LYS A 20 -5.83 9.70 3.60
N GLU A 21 -6.65 9.92 2.58
CA GLU A 21 -7.90 10.67 2.63
C GLU A 21 -9.02 9.91 3.38
N LYS A 22 -8.85 8.59 3.58
CA LYS A 22 -9.80 7.71 4.27
C LYS A 22 -9.49 7.53 5.76
N VAL A 23 -8.38 8.10 6.25
CA VAL A 23 -8.05 8.13 7.68
C VAL A 23 -8.47 9.45 8.30
N GLU A 24 -8.37 9.55 9.62
CA GLU A 24 -8.64 10.81 10.34
C GLU A 24 -7.61 11.86 9.94
N GLN A 25 -8.08 13.07 9.63
CA GLN A 25 -7.21 14.17 9.20
C GLN A 25 -6.75 14.97 10.42
N THR A 26 -5.72 14.48 11.10
CA THR A 26 -5.11 15.13 12.26
C THR A 26 -3.90 16.00 11.85
N PRO A 27 -3.49 17.00 12.66
CA PRO A 27 -2.33 17.84 12.35
C PRO A 27 -1.00 17.09 12.23
N ASP A 28 -0.88 15.94 12.90
CA ASP A 28 0.29 15.06 12.90
C ASP A 28 0.19 13.93 11.87
N LEU A 29 -0.85 13.92 11.02
CA LEU A 29 -1.05 12.92 9.98
C LEU A 29 0.06 12.97 8.92
N ASP A 30 0.81 11.88 8.80
CA ASP A 30 2.03 11.83 7.98
C ASP A 30 1.88 10.81 6.81
N VAL A 31 2.99 10.43 6.19
CA VAL A 31 3.06 9.66 4.96
C VAL A 31 2.71 8.17 5.13
N LEU A 32 2.41 7.52 4.00
CA LEU A 32 2.34 6.07 3.90
C LEU A 32 3.67 5.45 4.35
N ASN A 33 3.58 4.49 5.25
CA ASN A 33 4.70 3.73 5.80
C ASN A 33 4.15 2.47 6.48
N GLY A 34 4.76 1.32 6.19
CA GLY A 34 4.30 0.03 6.67
C GLY A 34 3.51 -0.70 5.60
N ILE A 35 4.09 -1.79 5.10
CA ILE A 35 3.50 -2.73 4.15
C ILE A 35 3.80 -4.12 4.70
N ALA A 36 2.76 -4.95 4.87
CA ALA A 36 2.91 -6.32 5.34
C ALA A 36 2.08 -7.27 4.48
N TYR A 37 2.66 -8.39 4.05
CA TYR A 37 1.94 -9.43 3.31
C TYR A 37 1.37 -10.48 4.26
N HIS A 38 0.09 -10.82 4.11
CA HIS A 38 -0.58 -11.84 4.89
C HIS A 38 -0.78 -13.13 4.07
N ALA A 39 0.17 -14.06 4.18
CA ALA A 39 0.26 -15.24 3.31
C ALA A 39 -1.00 -16.13 3.26
N ARG A 40 -1.71 -16.34 4.37
CA ARG A 40 -2.90 -17.22 4.40
C ARG A 40 -4.11 -16.63 3.69
N ARG A 41 -4.16 -15.31 3.52
CA ARG A 41 -5.29 -14.58 2.92
C ARG A 41 -4.94 -14.03 1.54
N SER A 42 -3.65 -14.06 1.17
CA SER A 42 -3.12 -13.45 -0.05
C SER A 42 -3.47 -11.96 -0.16
N THR A 43 -3.47 -11.26 0.98
CA THR A 43 -3.74 -9.82 1.11
C THR A 43 -2.52 -9.07 1.61
N PHE A 44 -2.56 -7.75 1.49
CA PHE A 44 -1.58 -6.85 2.08
C PHE A 44 -2.24 -5.95 3.12
N PHE A 45 -1.54 -5.69 4.22
CA PHE A 45 -1.86 -4.57 5.09
C PHE A 45 -1.01 -3.36 4.71
N ILE A 46 -1.67 -2.20 4.58
CA ILE A 46 -1.03 -0.91 4.31
C ILE A 46 -1.48 0.09 5.37
N THR A 47 -0.52 0.87 5.87
CA THR A 47 -0.77 1.95 6.81
C THR A 47 0.19 3.13 6.56
N GLY A 48 0.20 4.08 7.48
CA GLY A 48 1.13 5.19 7.51
C GLY A 48 1.42 5.68 8.92
N LYS A 49 2.36 6.61 8.99
CA LYS A 49 2.72 7.27 10.23
C LYS A 49 1.54 8.09 10.74
N ASN A 50 1.12 7.85 11.98
CA ASN A 50 -0.04 8.47 12.63
C ASN A 50 -1.37 8.29 11.87
N TRP A 51 -1.51 7.22 11.09
CA TRP A 51 -2.79 6.88 10.48
C TRP A 51 -3.71 6.23 11.52
N SER A 52 -4.96 6.71 11.61
CA SER A 52 -5.96 6.13 12.53
C SER A 52 -6.51 4.77 12.09
N LYS A 53 -6.09 4.26 10.93
CA LYS A 53 -6.56 2.99 10.35
C LYS A 53 -5.42 2.23 9.66
N ILE A 54 -5.58 0.92 9.60
CA ILE A 54 -4.83 0.00 8.74
C ILE A 54 -5.80 -0.54 7.69
N PHE A 55 -5.37 -0.59 6.43
CA PHE A 55 -6.16 -1.13 5.32
C PHE A 55 -5.67 -2.53 4.96
N GLU A 56 -6.56 -3.51 4.92
CA GLU A 56 -6.31 -4.78 4.22
C GLU A 56 -6.74 -4.63 2.76
N VAL A 57 -5.85 -4.91 1.81
CA VAL A 57 -6.07 -4.68 0.37
C VAL A 57 -5.65 -5.88 -0.47
N VAL A 58 -6.25 -5.99 -1.65
CA VAL A 58 -5.82 -6.87 -2.75
C VAL A 58 -5.47 -5.97 -3.94
N PHE A 59 -4.37 -6.28 -4.63
CA PHE A 59 -3.98 -5.58 -5.85
C PHE A 59 -4.48 -6.35 -7.07
N ILE A 60 -5.03 -5.62 -8.02
CA ILE A 60 -5.44 -6.13 -9.32
C ILE A 60 -4.64 -5.39 -10.38
N GLU A 61 -4.34 -6.08 -11.48
CA GLU A 61 -3.75 -5.41 -12.64
C GLU A 61 -4.73 -4.37 -13.17
N ALA A 62 -4.21 -3.19 -13.52
CA ALA A 62 -5.01 -2.20 -14.21
C ALA A 62 -5.39 -2.78 -15.58
N ASN A 63 -6.69 -2.98 -15.81
CA ASN A 63 -7.20 -3.32 -17.13
C ASN A 63 -6.98 -2.12 -18.06
N ASN A 64 -5.87 -2.13 -18.79
CA ASN A 64 -5.66 -1.25 -19.92
C ASN A 64 -6.54 -1.75 -21.07
N LYS A 65 -7.83 -1.41 -21.05
CA LYS A 65 -8.65 -1.38 -22.26
C LYS A 65 -8.53 -0.03 -22.91
#